data_AF-A0A7S2QU37-F1
#
_entry.id   AF-A0A7S2QU37-F1
#
_cell.length_a   1.000
_cell.length_b   1.000
_cell.length_c   1.000
_cell.angle_alpha   90.00
_cell.angle_beta   90.00
_cell.angle_gamma   90.00
#
_symmetry.space_group_name_H-M   'P 1'
#
loop_
_entity.id
_entity.type
_entity.pdbx_description
1 polymer ?
#
loop_
_entity_poly.entity_id
_entity_poly.type
_entity_poly.pdbx_seq_one_letter_code
_entity_poly.pdbx_strand_id
1 'polypeptide(L)'
;ATLSAPARRLGPPVEVPPKLVFTLMKERELKTKLQALGLPTDGKKQDMVDRYTAYRRFIQSKLDEGSTATTGQLRAQFNTQQRQQAAARRAVPRLTEQPGSAAPSSGL
;
A
#
# COMPACT_ATOMS: atom_id res chain seq x y z
N ALA A 1 -12.07 32.84 -25.38
CA ALA A 1 -11.83 31.48 -24.87
C ALA A 1 -10.38 31.40 -24.40
N THR A 2 -10.14 31.27 -23.09
CA THR A 2 -8.79 31.06 -22.58
C THR A 2 -8.85 29.86 -21.63
N LEU A 3 -8.54 28.68 -22.17
CA LEU A 3 -8.26 27.50 -21.35
C LEU A 3 -6.93 27.74 -20.64
N SER A 4 -6.98 28.18 -19.37
CA SER A 4 -5.85 28.03 -18.45
C SER A 4 -5.67 26.55 -18.13
N ALA A 5 -4.86 25.86 -18.93
CA ALA A 5 -4.40 24.52 -18.62
C ALA A 5 -3.56 24.58 -17.33
N PRO A 6 -3.88 23.79 -16.28
CA PRO A 6 -3.01 23.73 -15.12
C PRO A 6 -1.68 23.13 -15.58
N ALA A 7 -0.60 23.89 -15.42
CA ALA A 7 0.76 23.42 -15.60
C ALA A 7 0.92 22.13 -14.78
N ARG A 8 0.84 20.98 -15.47
CA ARG A 8 1.13 19.67 -14.91
C ARG A 8 2.57 19.78 -14.40
N ARG A 9 2.73 20.00 -13.09
CA ARG A 9 4.03 19.95 -12.43
C ARG A 9 4.52 18.53 -12.66
N LEU A 10 5.36 18.37 -13.69
CA LEU A 10 6.17 17.20 -13.92
C LEU A 10 7.07 17.11 -12.69
N GLY A 11 6.59 16.40 -11.67
CA GLY A 11 7.42 16.10 -10.50
C GLY A 11 8.61 15.24 -10.91
N PRO A 12 9.56 15.02 -9.99
CA PRO A 12 10.79 14.30 -10.30
C PRO A 12 10.48 12.93 -10.93
N PRO A 13 11.25 12.52 -11.95
CA PRO A 13 11.05 11.26 -12.65
C PRO A 13 10.99 10.11 -11.65
N VAL A 14 10.13 9.12 -11.93
CA VAL A 14 10.02 7.93 -11.09
C VAL A 14 11.34 7.20 -11.11
N GLU A 15 12.05 7.29 -10.00
CA GLU A 15 13.24 6.48 -9.76
C GLU A 15 12.80 5.22 -9.03
N VAL A 16 13.09 4.06 -9.60
CA VAL A 16 12.82 2.77 -8.94
C VAL A 16 13.65 2.75 -7.66
N PRO A 17 13.02 2.62 -6.48
CA PRO A 17 13.77 2.52 -5.24
C PRO A 17 14.74 1.31 -5.33
N PRO A 18 16.02 1.46 -4.91
CA PRO A 18 17.04 0.42 -5.06
C PRO A 18 16.66 -0.85 -4.31
N LYS A 19 17.14 -2.03 -4.75
CA LYS A 19 16.85 -3.27 -4.04
C LYS A 19 17.54 -3.24 -2.67
N LEU A 20 16.78 -3.10 -1.60
CA LEU A 20 17.34 -3.17 -0.24
C LEU A 20 17.60 -4.63 0.14
N VAL A 21 18.77 -4.87 0.73
CA VAL A 21 19.17 -6.18 1.26
C VAL A 21 18.78 -6.21 2.74
N PHE A 22 17.56 -6.66 3.05
CA PHE A 22 16.97 -6.56 4.39
C PHE A 22 17.68 -7.39 5.47
N THR A 23 18.46 -8.39 5.06
CA THR A 23 19.36 -9.18 5.90
C THR A 23 20.53 -8.36 6.43
N LEU A 24 20.99 -7.36 5.67
CA LEU A 24 22.11 -6.49 6.05
C LEU A 24 21.64 -5.15 6.64
N MET A 25 20.39 -4.75 6.40
CA MET A 25 19.83 -3.50 6.94
C MET A 25 19.24 -3.64 8.34
N LYS A 26 19.50 -2.63 9.18
CA LYS A 26 18.85 -2.47 10.48
C LYS A 26 17.42 -1.96 10.32
N GLU A 27 16.54 -2.34 11.24
CA GLU A 27 15.13 -1.92 11.24
C GLU A 27 14.98 -0.38 11.24
N ARG A 28 15.84 0.33 11.98
CA ARG A 28 15.85 1.80 12.00
C ARG A 28 16.09 2.40 10.61
N GLU A 29 17.02 1.84 9.85
CA GLU A 29 17.29 2.35 8.50
C GLU A 29 16.15 2.04 7.54
N LEU A 30 15.54 0.85 7.66
CA LEU A 30 14.35 0.50 6.89
C LEU A 30 13.18 1.45 7.19
N LYS A 31 12.97 1.80 8.47
CA LYS A 31 12.01 2.84 8.89
C LYS A 31 12.33 4.18 8.25
N THR A 32 13.60 4.63 8.30
CA THR A 32 13.99 5.91 7.69
C THR A 32 13.75 5.92 6.18
N LYS A 33 14.06 4.83 5.47
CA LYS A 33 13.80 4.70 4.04
C LYS A 33 12.31 4.70 3.73
N LEU A 34 11.50 3.96 4.47
CA LEU A 34 10.04 3.96 4.32
C LEU A 34 9.44 5.35 4.59
N GLN A 35 9.90 6.05 5.64
CA GLN A 35 9.47 7.42 5.95
C GLN A 35 9.88 8.40 4.85
N ALA A 36 11.11 8.31 4.32
CA ALA A 36 11.57 9.13 3.21
C ALA A 36 10.73 8.91 1.95
N LEU A 37 10.24 7.68 1.74
CA LEU A 37 9.31 7.34 0.67
C LEU A 37 7.86 7.71 1.00
N GLY A 38 7.55 8.11 2.23
CA GLY A 38 6.19 8.40 2.71
C GLY A 38 5.30 7.16 2.81
N LEU A 39 5.89 5.98 3.03
CA LEU A 39 5.16 4.75 3.31
C LEU A 39 4.95 4.56 4.82
N PRO A 40 3.83 3.94 5.23
CA PRO A 40 3.57 3.65 6.63
C PRO A 40 4.63 2.69 7.19
N THR A 41 5.09 3.00 8.40
CA THR A 41 6.07 2.20 9.16
C THR A 41 5.43 1.47 10.34
N ASP A 42 4.15 1.20 10.22
CA ASP A 42 3.40 0.42 11.20
C ASP A 42 3.71 -1.07 11.03
N GLY A 43 3.85 -1.77 12.16
CA GLY A 43 4.09 -3.22 12.21
C GLY A 43 5.52 -3.62 12.58
N LYS A 44 5.82 -4.91 12.40
CA LYS A 44 7.15 -5.51 12.67
C LYS A 44 8.09 -5.29 11.48
N LYS A 45 9.41 -5.48 11.67
CA LYS A 45 10.40 -5.46 10.57
C LYS A 45 9.94 -6.21 9.32
N GLN A 46 9.35 -7.40 9.48
CA GLN A 46 8.86 -8.18 8.33
C GLN A 46 7.75 -7.48 7.55
N ASP A 47 6.81 -6.80 8.21
CA ASP A 47 5.73 -6.03 7.56
C ASP A 47 6.30 -4.88 6.73
N MET A 48 7.34 -4.23 7.25
CA MET A 48 8.09 -3.18 6.56
C MET A 48 8.82 -3.69 5.32
N VAL A 49 9.47 -4.85 5.45
CA VAL A 49 10.18 -5.50 4.35
C VAL A 49 9.21 -5.89 3.25
N ASP A 50 8.09 -6.51 3.62
CA ASP A 50 7.03 -6.90 2.68
C ASP A 50 6.46 -5.67 1.97
N ARG A 51 6.07 -4.64 2.72
CA ARG A 51 5.54 -3.39 2.17
C ARG A 51 6.52 -2.70 1.22
N TYR A 52 7.80 -2.64 1.57
CA TYR A 52 8.84 -2.10 0.68
C TYR A 52 8.98 -2.94 -0.60
N THR A 53 8.99 -4.26 -0.47
CA THR A 53 9.11 -5.19 -1.60
C THR A 53 7.91 -5.09 -2.53
N ALA A 54 6.70 -5.05 -1.97
CA ALA A 54 5.45 -4.85 -2.70
C ALA A 54 5.44 -3.50 -3.42
N TYR A 55 5.82 -2.42 -2.73
CA TYR A 55 5.92 -1.09 -3.35
C TYR A 55 6.90 -1.09 -4.52
N ARG A 56 8.09 -1.66 -4.34
CA ARG A 56 9.10 -1.71 -5.39
C ARG A 56 8.64 -2.53 -6.60
N ARG A 57 7.98 -3.67 -6.39
CA ARG A 57 7.36 -4.46 -7.48
C ARG A 57 6.27 -3.68 -8.19
N PHE A 58 5.43 -2.95 -7.45
CA PHE A 58 4.40 -2.09 -8.02
C PHE A 58 4.99 -0.99 -8.92
N ILE A 59 6.05 -0.31 -8.47
CA ILE A 59 6.77 0.68 -9.29
C ILE A 59 7.35 0.03 -10.54
N GLN A 60 8.01 -1.13 -10.42
CA GLN A 60 8.58 -1.84 -11.56
C GLN A 60 7.52 -2.23 -12.58
N SER A 61 6.40 -2.83 -12.14
CA SER A 61 5.30 -3.20 -13.04
C SER A 61 4.70 -1.97 -13.73
N LYS A 62 4.61 -0.82 -13.04
CA LYS A 62 4.08 0.41 -13.64
C LYS A 62 5.04 1.02 -14.66
N LEU A 63 6.34 0.95 -14.42
CA LEU A 63 7.34 1.39 -15.41
C LEU A 63 7.40 0.46 -16.62
N ASP A 64 7.28 -0.85 -16.40
CA ASP A 64 7.19 -1.86 -17.46
C ASP A 64 5.93 -1.63 -18.33
N GLU A 65 4.81 -1.27 -17.71
CA GLU A 65 3.56 -0.84 -18.38
C GLU A 65 3.71 0.50 -19.15
N GLY A 66 4.86 1.18 -19.07
CA GLY A 66 5.08 2.49 -19.70
C GLY A 66 4.40 3.65 -18.98
N SER A 67 4.08 3.48 -17.68
CA SER A 67 3.39 4.52 -16.91
C SER A 67 4.26 5.74 -16.69
N THR A 68 3.77 6.92 -17.12
CA THR A 68 4.39 8.23 -16.86
C THR A 68 3.96 8.83 -15.52
N ALA A 69 3.38 8.01 -14.62
CA ALA A 69 2.99 8.45 -13.30
C ALA A 69 4.24 8.86 -12.50
N THR A 70 4.12 9.86 -11.63
CA THR A 70 5.23 10.36 -10.80
C THR A 70 5.37 9.53 -9.51
N THR A 71 6.50 9.62 -8.80
CA THR A 71 6.72 8.88 -7.54
C THR A 71 5.62 9.16 -6.51
N GLY A 72 5.18 10.40 -6.40
CA GLY A 72 4.06 10.79 -5.53
C GLY A 72 2.71 10.18 -5.94
N GLN A 73 2.46 10.07 -7.25
CA GLN A 73 1.24 9.43 -7.79
C GLN A 73 1.23 7.92 -7.53
N LEU A 74 2.36 7.26 -7.78
CA LEU A 74 2.48 5.82 -7.54
C LEU A 74 2.37 5.49 -6.04
N ARG A 75 2.95 6.32 -5.17
CA ARG A 75 2.74 6.24 -3.72
C ARG A 75 1.28 6.41 -3.34
N ALA A 76 0.59 7.43 -3.86
CA ALA A 76 -0.81 7.68 -3.55
C ALA A 76 -1.71 6.52 -4.00
N GLN A 77 -1.45 5.99 -5.20
CA GLN A 77 -2.09 4.78 -5.74
C GLN A 77 -1.87 3.58 -4.82
N PHE A 78 -0.62 3.30 -4.45
CA PHE A 78 -0.29 2.17 -3.57
C PHE A 78 -0.95 2.31 -2.19
N ASN A 79 -0.96 3.50 -1.60
CA ASN A 79 -1.59 3.74 -0.30
C ASN A 79 -3.12 3.60 -0.38
N THR A 80 -3.72 4.09 -1.48
CA THR A 80 -5.14 3.89 -1.78
C THR A 80 -5.46 2.40 -1.92
N GLN A 81 -4.63 1.65 -2.64
CA GLN A 81 -4.78 0.21 -2.78
C GLN A 81 -4.65 -0.53 -1.44
N GLN A 82 -3.70 -0.14 -0.58
CA GLN A 82 -3.55 -0.69 0.77
C GLN A 82 -4.79 -0.40 1.64
N ARG A 83 -5.33 0.83 1.60
CA ARG A 83 -6.60 1.14 2.30
C ARG A 83 -7.76 0.31 1.75
N GLN A 84 -7.84 0.15 0.44
CA GLN A 84 -8.89 -0.66 -0.18
C GLN A 84 -8.77 -2.13 0.21
N GLN A 85 -7.55 -2.69 0.30
CA GLN A 85 -7.35 -4.05 0.79
C GLN A 85 -7.71 -4.18 2.27
N ALA A 86 -7.32 -3.22 3.11
CA ALA A 86 -7.70 -3.20 4.53
C ALA A 86 -9.23 -3.07 4.70
N ALA A 87 -9.86 -2.21 3.91
CA ALA A 87 -11.31 -2.04 3.89
C ALA A 87 -12.02 -3.29 3.36
N ALA A 88 -11.52 -3.91 2.30
CA ALA A 88 -12.06 -5.15 1.73
C ALA A 88 -11.95 -6.30 2.74
N ARG A 89 -10.81 -6.45 3.42
CA ARG A 89 -10.63 -7.42 4.51
C ARG A 89 -11.58 -7.19 5.69
N ARG A 90 -11.98 -5.94 5.93
CA ARG A 90 -12.95 -5.58 6.98
C ARG A 90 -14.40 -5.73 6.51
N ALA A 91 -14.66 -5.53 5.21
CA ALA A 91 -15.97 -5.58 4.58
C ALA A 91 -16.38 -7.00 4.14
N VAL A 92 -15.45 -7.97 4.14
CA VAL A 92 -15.79 -9.39 4.11
C VAL A 92 -15.95 -9.86 5.56
N PRO A 93 -17.17 -9.82 6.15
CA PRO A 93 -17.43 -10.60 7.34
C PRO A 93 -17.19 -12.05 6.94
N ARG A 94 -16.22 -12.66 7.62
CA ARG A 94 -15.98 -14.09 7.60
C ARG A 94 -17.32 -14.79 7.89
N LEU A 95 -17.92 -15.40 6.87
CA LEU A 95 -19.08 -16.28 6.96
C LEU A 95 -18.74 -17.60 7.70
N THR A 96 -17.97 -17.54 8.79
CA THR A 96 -17.43 -18.76 9.44
C THR A 96 -17.34 -18.71 10.96
N GLU A 97 -18.02 -17.80 11.64
CA GLU A 97 -18.21 -17.92 13.09
C GLU A 97 -19.70 -18.05 13.40
N GLN A 98 -20.15 -19.31 13.51
CA GLN A 98 -21.39 -19.66 14.21
C GLN A 98 -21.33 -19.11 15.64
N PRO A 99 -22.24 -18.24 16.08
CA PRO A 99 -22.69 -18.26 17.46
C PRO A 99 -23.76 -19.35 17.55
N GLY A 100 -23.66 -20.20 18.58
CA GLY A 100 -24.55 -21.33 18.77
C GLY A 100 -26.03 -20.99 18.58
N SER A 101 -26.75 -21.89 17.91
CA SER A 101 -28.20 -21.97 17.92
C SER A 101 -28.71 -22.00 19.36
N ALA A 102 -28.94 -20.83 19.95
CA ALA A 102 -29.95 -20.66 20.97
C ALA A 102 -31.29 -20.83 20.24
N ALA A 103 -31.86 -22.02 20.38
CA ALA A 103 -33.21 -22.32 19.94
C ALA A 103 -34.17 -21.27 20.50
N PRO A 104 -35.09 -20.69 19.71
CA PRO A 104 -36.27 -20.09 20.29
C PRO A 104 -37.12 -21.24 20.84
N SER A 105 -37.13 -21.37 22.16
CA SER A 105 -38.16 -22.12 22.88
C SER A 105 -39.51 -21.50 22.54
N SER A 106 -40.18 -22.02 21.51
CA SER A 106 -41.62 -21.83 21.33
C SER A 106 -42.32 -22.65 22.42
N GLY A 107 -42.53 -22.00 23.57
CA GLY A 107 -43.42 -22.47 24.63
C GLY A 107 -44.87 -22.33 24.19
N LEU A 108 -45.65 -23.33 24.60
CA LEU A 108 -47.08 -23.55 24.37
C LEU A 108 -47.97 -22.32 24.57
#